data_AF-A0A433QBV7-F1
#
_entry.id   AF-A0A433QBV7-F1
#
_cell.length_a   1.000
_cell.length_b   1.000
_cell.length_c   1.000
_cell.angle_alpha   90.00
_cell.angle_beta   90.00
_cell.angle_gamma   90.00
#
_symmetry.space_group_name_H-M   'P 1'
#
loop_
_entity.id
_entity.type
_entity.pdbx_description
1 polymer ?
#
loop_
_entity_poly.entity_id
_entity_poly.type
_entity_poly.pdbx_seq_one_letter_code
_entity_poly.pdbx_strand_id
1 'polypeptide(L)'
;MSSESQVSQTYAQPLPFPTMMVIPDNLRMKKVEEWDRADLLEFLNANKAKYFISDRDIQVIGDKVAGTNFLDLTRKILTRKSGGFELPYAPATRIADLVEELKTARGFGLVGGPDGKSSNPPETRESLHIYERQPGQAQKFLDCMGKNFRWPSSMPELFKSQAFKGIIYADDDEESVEYIDNVAAFNLLSFYDKLDKGDFVGHENEWVVIHNQAVERFGPELKGDEGADILEAMPGAIQLPVDQSRLSCSKPAKKTVDSKRTADGSDHKV
;
A
#
# COMPACT_ATOMS: atom_id res chain seq x y z
N MET A 1 -6.10 -61.93 -33.28
CA MET A 1 -5.10 -60.87 -33.50
C MET A 1 -5.87 -59.64 -33.93
N SER A 2 -6.51 -58.99 -32.96
CA SER A 2 -6.05 -57.74 -32.32
C SER A 2 -6.33 -56.53 -33.20
N SER A 3 -7.49 -55.93 -32.92
CA SER A 3 -7.90 -54.61 -33.35
C SER A 3 -7.12 -53.56 -32.55
N GLU A 4 -6.47 -52.62 -33.23
CA GLU A 4 -6.01 -51.39 -32.57
C GLU A 4 -6.43 -50.18 -33.42
N SER A 5 -7.36 -49.44 -32.85
CA SER A 5 -7.83 -48.14 -33.31
C SER A 5 -6.74 -47.10 -33.09
N GLN A 6 -6.25 -46.46 -34.15
CA GLN A 6 -5.41 -45.27 -34.03
C GLN A 6 -6.29 -44.07 -33.69
N VAL A 7 -6.33 -43.72 -32.41
CA VAL A 7 -6.88 -42.46 -31.92
C VAL A 7 -5.84 -41.37 -32.12
N SER A 8 -6.25 -40.33 -32.84
CA SER A 8 -5.49 -39.09 -33.05
C SER A 8 -5.12 -38.43 -31.72
N GLN A 9 -3.82 -38.28 -31.44
CA GLN A 9 -3.36 -37.34 -30.42
C GLN A 9 -3.27 -35.95 -31.05
N THR A 10 -4.38 -35.21 -30.99
CA THR A 10 -4.33 -33.75 -31.04
C THR A 10 -3.60 -33.28 -29.79
N TYR A 11 -2.36 -32.85 -29.95
CA TYR A 11 -1.66 -32.09 -28.91
C TYR A 11 -2.45 -30.80 -28.68
N ALA A 12 -3.27 -30.79 -27.63
CA ALA A 12 -3.84 -29.57 -27.10
C ALA A 12 -2.68 -28.70 -26.60
N GLN A 13 -2.35 -27.68 -27.39
CA GLN A 13 -1.64 -26.50 -26.92
C GLN A 13 -2.34 -26.01 -25.65
N PRO A 14 -1.66 -25.80 -24.51
CA PRO A 14 -2.28 -25.18 -23.36
C PRO A 14 -2.60 -23.72 -23.73
N LEU A 15 -3.86 -23.47 -24.07
CA LEU A 15 -4.40 -22.13 -24.26
C LEU A 15 -4.32 -21.33 -22.93
N PRO A 16 -4.21 -19.99 -23.02
CA PRO A 16 -3.80 -19.13 -21.92
C PRO A 16 -4.89 -19.04 -20.84
N PHE A 17 -4.45 -18.95 -19.58
CA PHE A 17 -5.25 -18.90 -18.35
C PHE A 17 -6.64 -18.23 -18.47
N PRO A 18 -7.73 -18.93 -18.09
CA PRO A 18 -8.98 -18.31 -17.71
C PRO A 18 -9.11 -18.20 -16.18
N THR A 19 -9.44 -16.99 -15.72
CA THR A 19 -9.85 -16.61 -14.35
C THR A 19 -10.91 -17.55 -13.77
N MET A 20 -11.05 -17.58 -12.45
CA MET A 20 -12.34 -17.41 -11.74
C MET A 20 -12.27 -18.05 -10.36
N MET A 21 -11.99 -17.22 -9.36
CA MET A 21 -12.64 -17.32 -8.05
C MET A 21 -14.08 -17.86 -8.21
N VAL A 22 -14.47 -18.83 -7.39
CA VAL A 22 -15.79 -19.46 -7.40
C VAL A 22 -16.71 -18.70 -6.46
N ILE A 23 -17.85 -18.22 -6.98
CA ILE A 23 -18.92 -17.63 -6.16
C ILE A 23 -20.06 -18.66 -6.06
N PRO A 24 -20.34 -19.21 -4.85
CA PRO A 24 -21.47 -20.10 -4.59
C PRO A 24 -22.80 -19.53 -5.07
N ASP A 25 -23.69 -20.39 -5.58
CA ASP A 25 -24.93 -19.96 -6.25
C ASP A 25 -25.85 -19.11 -5.36
N ASN A 26 -25.96 -19.46 -4.08
CA ASN A 26 -26.70 -18.71 -3.06
C ASN A 26 -26.13 -17.29 -2.82
N LEU A 27 -24.85 -17.09 -3.09
CA LEU A 27 -24.17 -15.79 -2.89
C LEU A 27 -24.18 -14.92 -4.13
N ARG A 28 -24.45 -15.46 -5.33
CA ARG A 28 -24.36 -14.71 -6.60
C ARG A 28 -25.23 -13.47 -6.67
N MET A 29 -26.41 -13.48 -6.05
CA MET A 29 -27.32 -12.32 -6.05
C MET A 29 -27.23 -11.48 -4.77
N LYS A 30 -26.46 -11.94 -3.78
CA LYS A 30 -26.30 -11.29 -2.48
C LYS A 30 -25.12 -10.32 -2.52
N LYS A 31 -25.32 -9.09 -2.03
CA LYS A 31 -24.25 -8.12 -1.86
C LYS A 31 -23.24 -8.62 -0.83
N VAL A 32 -21.95 -8.36 -1.03
CA VAL A 32 -20.90 -8.87 -0.14
C VAL A 32 -21.02 -8.27 1.25
N GLU A 33 -21.47 -7.02 1.34
CA GLU A 33 -21.77 -6.30 2.57
C GLU A 33 -22.88 -6.96 3.41
N GLU A 34 -23.74 -7.76 2.77
CA GLU A 34 -24.84 -8.48 3.43
C GLU A 34 -24.45 -9.91 3.82
N TRP A 35 -23.24 -10.35 3.49
CA TRP A 35 -22.78 -11.70 3.79
C TRP A 35 -22.62 -11.88 5.30
N ASP A 36 -23.31 -12.88 5.82
CA ASP A 36 -23.11 -13.31 7.19
C ASP A 36 -21.89 -14.24 7.29
N ARG A 37 -21.62 -14.73 8.50
CA ARG A 37 -20.49 -15.62 8.76
C ARG A 37 -20.59 -16.93 7.97
N ALA A 38 -21.79 -17.48 7.80
CA ALA A 38 -21.97 -18.74 7.08
C ALA A 38 -21.69 -18.56 5.58
N ASP A 39 -22.19 -17.46 5.01
CA ASP A 39 -21.92 -17.07 3.63
C ASP A 39 -20.41 -16.91 3.36
N LEU A 40 -19.71 -16.20 4.25
CA LEU A 40 -18.27 -15.98 4.14
C LEU A 40 -17.50 -17.32 4.19
N LEU A 41 -17.86 -18.19 5.13
CA LEU A 41 -17.24 -19.51 5.26
C LEU A 41 -17.51 -20.38 4.03
N GLU A 42 -18.71 -20.33 3.47
CA GLU A 42 -19.05 -21.06 2.25
C GLU A 42 -18.21 -20.58 1.06
N PHE A 43 -18.07 -19.26 0.90
CA PHE A 43 -17.22 -18.67 -0.12
C PHE A 43 -15.74 -19.07 0.03
N LEU A 44 -15.18 -18.95 1.24
CA LEU A 44 -13.79 -19.34 1.50
C LEU A 44 -13.57 -20.83 1.26
N ASN A 45 -14.51 -21.68 1.68
CA ASN A 45 -14.43 -23.13 1.45
C ASN A 45 -14.52 -23.50 -0.03
N ALA A 46 -15.35 -22.82 -0.81
CA ALA A 46 -15.45 -23.03 -2.26
C ALA A 46 -14.12 -22.69 -2.99
N ASN A 47 -13.33 -21.77 -2.44
CA ASN A 47 -12.07 -21.30 -3.03
C ASN A 47 -10.81 -21.94 -2.43
N LYS A 48 -10.92 -22.64 -1.29
CA LYS A 48 -9.76 -23.08 -0.50
C LYS A 48 -8.75 -23.94 -1.25
N ALA A 49 -9.22 -24.87 -2.08
CA ALA A 49 -8.36 -25.76 -2.85
C ALA A 49 -7.56 -24.99 -3.92
N LYS A 50 -8.18 -23.98 -4.53
CA LYS A 50 -7.60 -23.21 -5.64
C LYS A 50 -6.59 -22.17 -5.13
N TYR A 51 -6.91 -21.52 -4.02
CA TYR A 51 -6.04 -20.51 -3.40
C TYR A 51 -5.07 -21.11 -2.38
N PHE A 52 -5.04 -22.45 -2.22
CA PHE A 52 -4.21 -23.14 -1.24
C PHE A 52 -4.37 -22.57 0.18
N ILE A 53 -5.62 -22.33 0.57
CA ILE A 53 -6.01 -21.85 1.90
C ILE A 53 -6.35 -23.08 2.75
N SER A 54 -5.79 -23.17 3.95
CA SER A 54 -6.08 -24.29 4.85
C SER A 54 -7.33 -24.03 5.70
N ASP A 55 -7.94 -25.10 6.23
CA ASP A 55 -9.10 -24.96 7.13
C ASP A 55 -8.76 -24.13 8.39
N ARG A 56 -7.49 -24.14 8.82
CA ARG A 56 -6.99 -23.33 9.93
C ARG A 56 -6.99 -21.83 9.60
N ASP A 57 -6.59 -21.46 8.38
CA ASP A 57 -6.58 -20.07 7.93
C ASP A 57 -8.02 -19.53 7.81
N ILE A 58 -8.95 -20.38 7.36
CA ILE A 58 -10.38 -20.04 7.26
C ILE A 58 -10.98 -19.81 8.65
N GLN A 59 -10.65 -20.65 9.64
CA GLN A 59 -11.13 -20.46 11.02
C GLN A 59 -10.68 -19.13 11.62
N VAL A 60 -9.41 -18.77 11.42
CA VAL A 60 -8.84 -17.51 11.90
C VAL A 60 -9.61 -16.28 11.38
N ILE A 61 -10.05 -16.33 10.12
CA ILE A 61 -10.83 -15.25 9.50
C ILE A 61 -12.30 -15.31 9.91
N GLY A 62 -12.90 -16.50 9.81
CA GLY A 62 -14.32 -16.72 10.02
C GLY A 62 -14.78 -16.42 11.45
N ASP A 63 -13.90 -16.50 12.44
CA ASP A 63 -14.22 -16.17 13.83
C ASP A 63 -14.27 -14.66 14.11
N LYS A 64 -13.74 -13.83 13.20
CA LYS A 64 -13.41 -12.42 13.49
C LYS A 64 -13.95 -11.42 12.46
N VAL A 65 -14.50 -11.89 11.34
CA VAL A 65 -14.83 -11.05 10.18
C VAL A 65 -16.23 -11.39 9.65
N ALA A 66 -17.05 -10.35 9.43
CA ALA A 66 -18.31 -10.39 8.68
C ALA A 66 -18.14 -9.76 7.28
N GLY A 67 -19.13 -9.91 6.39
CA GLY A 67 -19.03 -9.59 4.96
C GLY A 67 -18.43 -8.23 4.58
N THR A 68 -18.84 -7.14 5.26
CA THR A 68 -18.26 -5.80 5.01
C THR A 68 -16.77 -5.74 5.33
N ASN A 69 -16.39 -6.29 6.48
CA ASN A 69 -15.02 -6.25 6.98
C ASN A 69 -14.10 -7.20 6.20
N PHE A 70 -14.68 -8.16 5.47
CA PHE A 70 -13.93 -9.07 4.60
C PHE A 70 -13.32 -8.34 3.41
N LEU A 71 -14.01 -7.35 2.84
CA LEU A 71 -13.48 -6.53 1.75
C LEU A 71 -12.32 -5.64 2.19
N ASP A 72 -12.22 -5.32 3.48
CA ASP A 72 -11.12 -4.50 4.01
C ASP A 72 -9.86 -5.32 4.29
N LEU A 73 -9.93 -6.66 4.23
CA LEU A 73 -8.79 -7.52 4.52
C LEU A 73 -7.69 -7.32 3.48
N THR A 74 -6.54 -6.88 3.96
CA THR A 74 -5.29 -6.82 3.20
C THR A 74 -4.30 -7.80 3.81
N ARG A 75 -3.29 -8.18 3.04
CA ARG A 75 -2.17 -9.02 3.53
C ARG A 75 -1.59 -8.45 4.83
N LYS A 76 -1.45 -7.12 4.92
CA LYS A 76 -0.91 -6.41 6.08
C LYS A 76 -1.79 -6.56 7.33
N ILE A 77 -3.12 -6.51 7.18
CA ILE A 77 -4.05 -6.75 8.29
C ILE A 77 -3.96 -8.20 8.76
N LEU A 78 -3.86 -9.12 7.81
CA LEU A 78 -3.83 -10.56 8.09
C LEU A 78 -2.53 -11.03 8.77
N THR A 79 -1.38 -10.41 8.49
CA THR A 79 -0.09 -10.76 9.12
C THR A 79 0.20 -10.02 10.43
N ARG A 80 -0.60 -9.02 10.81
CA ARG A 80 -0.32 -8.17 11.98
C ARG A 80 -0.46 -8.96 13.29
N LYS A 81 0.63 -9.03 14.07
CA LYS A 81 0.65 -9.69 15.41
C LYS A 81 -0.42 -9.15 16.35
N SER A 82 -0.59 -7.83 16.43
CA SER A 82 -1.62 -7.21 17.28
C SER A 82 -3.03 -7.17 16.65
N GLY A 83 -3.21 -7.64 15.41
CA GLY A 83 -4.47 -7.54 14.66
C GLY A 83 -5.44 -8.70 14.89
N GLY A 84 -5.05 -9.69 15.70
CA GLY A 84 -5.88 -10.86 16.02
C GLY A 84 -5.90 -11.95 14.94
N PHE A 85 -5.38 -11.75 13.74
CA PHE A 85 -5.31 -12.80 12.71
C PHE A 85 -4.00 -13.58 12.74
N GLU A 86 -2.86 -12.88 12.84
CA GLU A 86 -1.51 -13.47 12.91
C GLU A 86 -1.23 -14.58 11.89
N LEU A 87 -1.77 -14.44 10.67
CA LEU A 87 -1.56 -15.44 9.63
C LEU A 87 -0.10 -15.38 9.12
N PRO A 88 0.49 -16.54 8.79
CA PRO A 88 1.76 -16.57 8.07
C PRO A 88 1.64 -15.81 6.74
N TYR A 89 2.76 -15.25 6.27
CA TYR A 89 2.79 -14.37 5.09
C TYR A 89 2.14 -14.97 3.84
N ALA A 90 2.41 -16.25 3.54
CA ALA A 90 1.88 -16.91 2.34
C ALA A 90 0.34 -17.07 2.38
N PRO A 91 -0.27 -17.63 3.45
CA PRO A 91 -1.72 -17.61 3.66
C PRO A 91 -2.34 -16.21 3.58
N ALA A 92 -1.77 -15.23 4.27
CA ALA A 92 -2.26 -13.85 4.27
C ALA A 92 -2.27 -13.23 2.86
N THR A 93 -1.26 -13.54 2.04
CA THR A 93 -1.18 -13.07 0.65
C THR A 93 -2.28 -13.69 -0.20
N ARG A 94 -2.47 -15.01 -0.13
CA ARG A 94 -3.49 -15.74 -0.92
C ARG A 94 -4.91 -15.27 -0.61
N ILE A 95 -5.19 -14.97 0.65
CA ILE A 95 -6.50 -14.46 1.09
C ILE A 95 -6.70 -13.02 0.62
N ALA A 96 -5.68 -12.17 0.68
CA ALA A 96 -5.76 -10.81 0.16
C ALA A 96 -5.99 -10.79 -1.36
N ASP A 97 -5.29 -11.65 -2.10
CA ASP A 97 -5.49 -11.80 -3.55
C ASP A 97 -6.93 -12.24 -3.88
N LEU A 98 -7.49 -13.17 -3.09
CA LEU A 98 -8.89 -13.60 -3.21
C LEU A 98 -9.89 -12.45 -2.96
N VAL A 99 -9.61 -11.59 -1.98
CA VAL A 99 -10.45 -10.42 -1.68
C VAL A 99 -10.43 -9.41 -2.84
N GLU A 100 -9.25 -9.16 -3.43
CA GLU A 100 -9.13 -8.25 -4.58
C GLU A 100 -9.82 -8.79 -5.84
N GLU A 101 -9.74 -10.10 -6.07
CA GLU A 101 -10.53 -10.74 -7.13
C GLU A 101 -12.04 -10.62 -6.89
N LEU A 102 -12.49 -10.74 -5.63
CA LEU A 102 -13.90 -10.57 -5.27
C LEU A 102 -14.40 -9.14 -5.53
N LYS A 103 -13.62 -8.13 -5.15
CA LYS A 103 -13.92 -6.71 -5.44
C LYS A 103 -14.07 -6.47 -6.94
N THR A 104 -13.12 -7.00 -7.71
CA THR A 104 -13.12 -6.89 -9.18
C THR A 104 -14.35 -7.55 -9.79
N ALA A 105 -14.67 -8.78 -9.37
CA ALA A 105 -15.82 -9.53 -9.89
C ALA A 105 -17.18 -8.91 -9.55
N ARG A 106 -17.26 -8.18 -8.44
CA ARG A 106 -18.49 -7.53 -7.96
C ARG A 106 -18.64 -6.09 -8.40
N GLY A 107 -17.72 -5.58 -9.23
CA GLY A 107 -17.80 -4.23 -9.76
C GLY A 107 -17.48 -3.15 -8.71
N PHE A 108 -16.83 -3.49 -7.60
CA PHE A 108 -16.27 -2.52 -6.63
C PHE A 108 -15.02 -1.80 -7.17
N GLY A 109 -15.01 -1.51 -8.47
CA GLY A 109 -13.86 -1.03 -9.21
C GLY A 109 -14.16 -0.69 -10.66
N LEU A 110 -15.33 -0.11 -10.97
CA LEU A 110 -15.59 0.63 -12.22
C LEU A 110 -16.70 1.68 -12.00
N VAL A 111 -16.39 2.80 -11.36
CA VAL A 111 -17.07 4.07 -11.65
C VAL A 111 -16.08 4.92 -12.47
N GLY A 112 -15.88 4.48 -13.72
CA GLY A 112 -15.33 5.31 -14.77
C GLY A 112 -16.49 5.97 -15.51
N GLY A 113 -16.95 7.11 -15.01
CA GLY A 113 -17.66 8.07 -15.87
C GLY A 113 -16.68 8.60 -16.91
N PRO A 114 -17.09 8.83 -18.16
CA PRO A 114 -16.22 9.39 -19.17
C PRO A 114 -16.10 10.88 -18.94
N ASP A 115 -15.12 11.32 -18.16
CA ASP A 115 -14.50 12.64 -18.29
C ASP A 115 -13.11 12.62 -17.63
N GLY A 116 -12.09 12.93 -18.42
CA GLY A 116 -10.71 12.54 -18.15
C GLY A 116 -9.94 13.37 -17.14
N LYS A 117 -8.93 12.74 -16.52
CA LYS A 117 -7.50 13.12 -16.61
C LYS A 117 -6.61 12.14 -15.83
N SER A 118 -5.50 11.78 -16.48
CA SER A 118 -4.29 11.09 -15.99
C SER A 118 -4.45 9.75 -15.27
N SER A 119 -4.41 8.64 -16.01
CA SER A 119 -3.82 7.41 -15.47
C SER A 119 -2.34 7.41 -15.84
N ASN A 120 -1.49 7.92 -14.95
CA ASN A 120 -0.04 7.71 -15.07
C ASN A 120 0.22 6.20 -15.11
N PRO A 121 1.07 5.68 -16.02
CA PRO A 121 1.33 4.24 -16.13
C PRO A 121 1.81 3.65 -14.79
N PRO A 122 1.62 2.33 -14.54
CA PRO A 122 2.22 1.67 -13.39
C PRO A 122 3.72 1.93 -13.31
N GLU A 123 4.23 2.07 -12.09
CA GLU A 123 5.66 2.18 -11.86
C GLU A 123 6.35 0.88 -12.28
N THR A 124 7.49 1.02 -12.97
CA THR A 124 8.34 -0.10 -13.35
C THR A 124 9.60 -0.10 -12.48
N ARG A 125 10.37 -1.19 -12.56
CA ARG A 125 11.67 -1.23 -11.90
C ARG A 125 12.56 -0.08 -12.38
N GLU A 126 12.48 0.24 -13.67
CA GLU A 126 13.25 1.29 -14.32
C GLU A 126 12.87 2.70 -13.83
N SER A 127 11.57 2.99 -13.63
CA SER A 127 11.14 4.28 -13.10
C SER A 127 11.51 4.46 -11.62
N LEU A 128 11.58 3.37 -10.86
CA LEU A 128 11.95 3.39 -9.44
C LEU A 128 13.45 3.42 -9.17
N HIS A 129 14.31 3.21 -10.18
CA HIS A 129 15.78 3.29 -10.03
C HIS A 129 16.26 4.63 -9.46
N ILE A 130 15.49 5.71 -9.67
CA ILE A 130 15.82 7.04 -9.12
C ILE A 130 15.83 7.09 -7.59
N TYR A 131 15.17 6.14 -6.92
CA TYR A 131 15.10 6.07 -5.46
C TYR A 131 16.05 5.03 -4.86
N GLU A 132 16.64 4.16 -5.69
CA GLU A 132 17.57 3.13 -5.23
C GLU A 132 18.88 3.75 -4.74
N ARG A 133 19.40 3.27 -3.60
CA ARG A 133 20.83 3.44 -3.26
C ARG A 133 21.64 2.19 -3.57
N GLN A 134 21.01 1.01 -3.53
CA GLN A 134 21.63 -0.27 -3.85
C GLN A 134 20.83 -0.98 -4.96
N PRO A 135 21.51 -1.72 -5.85
CA PRO A 135 20.83 -2.47 -6.89
C PRO A 135 19.81 -3.47 -6.34
N GLY A 136 18.61 -3.50 -6.94
CA GLY A 136 17.57 -4.50 -6.64
C GLY A 136 16.54 -4.04 -5.61
N GLN A 137 16.67 -2.84 -5.06
CA GLN A 137 15.70 -2.26 -4.12
C GLN A 137 14.35 -1.93 -4.78
N ALA A 138 14.36 -1.48 -6.04
CA ALA A 138 13.16 -1.24 -6.83
C ALA A 138 12.36 -2.53 -7.04
N GLN A 139 13.03 -3.66 -7.25
CA GLN A 139 12.35 -4.95 -7.35
C GLN A 139 11.72 -5.35 -6.02
N LYS A 140 12.48 -5.26 -4.91
CA LYS A 140 11.94 -5.50 -3.57
C LYS A 140 10.73 -4.60 -3.28
N PHE A 141 10.77 -3.35 -3.72
CA PHE A 141 9.69 -2.39 -3.50
C PHE A 141 8.43 -2.83 -4.25
N LEU A 142 8.56 -3.22 -5.52
CA LEU A 142 7.44 -3.75 -6.31
C LEU A 142 6.92 -5.08 -5.78
N ASP A 143 7.77 -5.92 -5.20
CA ASP A 143 7.33 -7.16 -4.54
C ASP A 143 6.51 -6.84 -3.27
N CYS A 144 6.86 -5.77 -2.55
CA CYS A 144 6.10 -5.26 -1.41
C CYS A 144 4.78 -4.58 -1.83
N MET A 145 4.81 -3.70 -2.83
CA MET A 145 3.69 -2.83 -3.22
C MET A 145 2.77 -3.44 -4.29
N GLY A 146 3.24 -4.48 -4.98
CA GLY A 146 2.57 -5.08 -6.12
C GLY A 146 3.04 -4.49 -7.46
N LYS A 147 2.99 -5.32 -8.51
CA LYS A 147 3.46 -4.99 -9.86
C LYS A 147 2.65 -3.91 -10.59
N ASN A 148 1.47 -3.57 -10.06
CA ASN A 148 0.58 -2.54 -10.60
C ASN A 148 0.61 -1.25 -9.78
N PHE A 149 1.60 -1.09 -8.90
CA PHE A 149 1.74 0.07 -8.04
C PHE A 149 1.82 1.37 -8.86
N ARG A 150 1.19 2.41 -8.33
CA ARG A 150 1.21 3.77 -8.85
C ARG A 150 1.39 4.71 -7.67
N TRP A 151 2.28 5.68 -7.79
CA TRP A 151 2.31 6.76 -6.83
C TRP A 151 0.99 7.53 -6.88
N PRO A 152 0.46 7.98 -5.74
CA PRO A 152 -0.59 9.00 -5.74
C PRO A 152 -0.13 10.22 -6.55
N SER A 153 -1.04 10.76 -7.35
CA SER A 153 -0.80 11.85 -8.29
C SER A 153 -0.42 13.16 -7.62
N SER A 154 -1.01 13.45 -6.45
CA SER A 154 -0.66 14.64 -5.66
C SER A 154 0.61 14.51 -4.83
N MET A 155 1.22 13.31 -4.76
CA MET A 155 2.37 13.04 -3.89
C MET A 155 3.64 13.71 -4.43
N PRO A 156 4.27 14.63 -3.66
CA PRO A 156 5.55 15.24 -4.03
C PRO A 156 6.70 14.22 -4.10
N GLU A 157 7.65 14.44 -5.02
CA GLU A 157 8.84 13.58 -5.21
C GLU A 157 9.65 13.34 -3.92
N LEU A 158 9.74 14.36 -3.05
CA LEU A 158 10.39 14.23 -1.75
C LEU A 158 9.75 13.12 -0.91
N PHE A 159 8.43 13.09 -0.86
CA PHE A 159 7.68 12.10 -0.10
C PHE A 159 7.67 10.73 -0.78
N LYS A 160 7.67 10.66 -2.12
CA LYS A 160 7.88 9.39 -2.84
C LYS A 160 9.21 8.76 -2.45
N SER A 161 10.29 9.56 -2.43
CA SER A 161 11.61 9.11 -2.01
C SER A 161 11.62 8.63 -0.55
N GLN A 162 10.98 9.36 0.37
CA GLN A 162 10.89 8.95 1.77
C GLN A 162 10.08 7.66 1.95
N ALA A 163 8.93 7.54 1.28
CA ALA A 163 8.10 6.35 1.33
C ALA A 163 8.83 5.12 0.77
N PHE A 164 9.52 5.28 -0.36
CA PHE A 164 10.34 4.22 -0.95
C PHE A 164 11.38 3.72 0.05
N LYS A 165 12.12 4.65 0.69
CA LYS A 165 13.16 4.31 1.66
C LYS A 165 12.56 3.65 2.91
N GLY A 166 11.51 4.23 3.50
CA GLY A 166 10.88 3.65 4.69
C GLY A 166 10.32 2.24 4.46
N ILE A 167 9.89 1.93 3.23
CA ILE A 167 9.42 0.57 2.89
C ILE A 167 10.57 -0.43 2.71
N ILE A 168 11.72 0.00 2.19
CA ILE A 168 12.84 -0.90 1.86
C ILE A 168 13.83 -1.09 3.01
N TYR A 169 14.07 -0.05 3.81
CA TYR A 169 15.12 -0.05 4.82
C TYR A 169 14.65 -0.40 6.23
N ALA A 170 13.35 -0.67 6.43
CA ALA A 170 12.83 -1.01 7.75
C ALA A 170 13.35 -2.35 8.32
N ASP A 171 13.95 -3.20 7.48
CA ASP A 171 14.55 -4.47 7.86
C ASP A 171 16.10 -4.42 7.99
N ASP A 172 16.74 -3.29 7.66
CA ASP A 172 18.18 -3.12 7.87
C ASP A 172 18.42 -2.60 9.29
N ASP A 173 19.08 -3.40 10.13
CA ASP A 173 19.51 -3.04 11.50
C ASP A 173 20.54 -1.87 11.53
N GLU A 174 20.88 -1.28 10.39
CA GLU A 174 21.57 0.01 10.36
C GLU A 174 20.60 1.10 10.83
N GLU A 175 20.76 1.47 12.10
CA GLU A 175 20.20 2.62 12.83
C GLU A 175 20.37 3.93 12.03
N SER A 176 19.65 4.02 10.92
CA SER A 176 19.65 5.14 10.01
C SER A 176 18.53 6.05 10.46
N VAL A 177 18.90 6.94 11.39
CA VAL A 177 18.08 8.01 12.00
C VAL A 177 17.47 8.98 10.97
N GLU A 178 17.62 8.73 9.67
CA GLU A 178 17.29 9.63 8.57
C GLU A 178 16.01 9.24 7.80
N TYR A 179 15.37 8.10 8.13
CA TYR A 179 14.16 7.65 7.41
C TYR A 179 12.95 7.55 8.31
N ILE A 180 11.79 7.83 7.72
CA ILE A 180 10.52 7.43 8.31
C ILE A 180 10.46 5.91 8.37
N ASP A 181 9.93 5.37 9.45
CA ASP A 181 9.73 3.93 9.56
C ASP A 181 8.72 3.41 8.51
N ASN A 182 8.65 2.08 8.35
CA ASN A 182 7.72 1.48 7.38
C ASN A 182 6.26 1.83 7.66
N VAL A 183 5.84 1.95 8.91
CA VAL A 183 4.46 2.28 9.30
C VAL A 183 4.11 3.68 8.83
N ALA A 184 4.98 4.65 9.09
CA ALA A 184 4.87 6.03 8.65
C ALA A 184 4.90 6.14 7.12
N ALA A 185 5.74 5.36 6.43
CA ALA A 185 5.76 5.31 4.96
C ALA A 185 4.42 4.84 4.36
N PHE A 186 3.78 3.83 4.96
CA PHE A 186 2.44 3.40 4.53
C PHE A 186 1.35 4.43 4.88
N ASN A 187 1.46 5.09 6.02
CA ASN A 187 0.52 6.15 6.40
C ASN A 187 0.65 7.35 5.44
N LEU A 188 1.86 7.65 4.99
CA LEU A 188 2.15 8.69 4.00
C LEU A 188 1.53 8.38 2.64
N LEU A 189 1.66 7.14 2.16
CA LEU A 189 0.97 6.69 0.95
C LEU A 189 -0.56 6.79 1.09
N SER A 190 -1.09 6.38 2.24
CA SER A 190 -2.53 6.45 2.52
C SER A 190 -3.06 7.88 2.55
N PHE A 191 -2.29 8.83 3.08
CA PHE A 191 -2.64 10.25 3.05
C PHE A 191 -2.88 10.74 1.62
N TYR A 192 -1.92 10.53 0.73
CA TYR A 192 -2.04 11.05 -0.63
C TYR A 192 -3.06 10.30 -1.48
N ASP A 193 -3.24 8.99 -1.26
CA ASP A 193 -4.32 8.23 -1.91
C ASP A 193 -5.71 8.78 -1.53
N LYS A 194 -5.93 9.11 -0.25
CA LYS A 194 -7.16 9.74 0.25
C LYS A 194 -7.32 11.16 -0.26
N LEU A 195 -6.22 11.92 -0.31
CA LEU A 195 -6.23 13.28 -0.86
C LEU A 195 -6.66 13.28 -2.34
N ASP A 196 -6.12 12.36 -3.14
CA ASP A 196 -6.46 12.20 -4.56
C ASP A 196 -7.92 11.78 -4.78
N LYS A 197 -8.49 10.98 -3.87
CA LYS A 197 -9.88 10.54 -3.91
C LYS A 197 -10.88 11.59 -3.42
N GLY A 198 -10.39 12.67 -2.81
CA GLY A 198 -11.24 13.72 -2.26
C GLY A 198 -11.83 13.37 -0.89
N ASP A 199 -11.22 12.46 -0.14
CA ASP A 199 -11.73 12.03 1.18
C ASP A 199 -11.62 13.13 2.25
N PHE A 200 -10.92 14.23 1.97
CA PHE A 200 -10.70 15.35 2.89
C PHE A 200 -11.55 16.60 2.57
N VAL A 201 -12.55 16.47 1.69
CA VAL A 201 -13.48 17.57 1.39
C VAL A 201 -14.18 18.05 2.67
N GLY A 202 -14.18 19.38 2.89
CA GLY A 202 -14.68 20.01 4.11
C GLY A 202 -13.64 20.21 5.22
N HIS A 203 -12.43 19.66 5.05
CA HIS A 203 -11.32 19.75 5.99
C HIS A 203 -10.09 20.47 5.39
N GLU A 204 -10.28 21.32 4.39
CA GLU A 204 -9.20 21.90 3.57
C GLU A 204 -8.18 22.69 4.41
N ASN A 205 -8.65 23.33 5.48
CA ASN A 205 -7.84 24.18 6.36
C ASN A 205 -7.30 23.43 7.59
N GLU A 206 -7.50 22.13 7.69
CA GLU A 206 -7.12 21.32 8.84
C GLU A 206 -5.86 20.49 8.59
N TRP A 207 -5.30 19.99 9.68
CA TRP A 207 -4.31 18.93 9.68
C TRP A 207 -5.01 17.62 9.95
N VAL A 208 -4.57 16.57 9.26
CA VAL A 208 -5.07 15.22 9.47
C VAL A 208 -3.97 14.38 10.09
N VAL A 209 -4.35 13.60 11.10
CA VAL A 209 -3.49 12.54 11.65
C VAL A 209 -3.90 11.23 10.99
N ILE A 210 -2.93 10.55 10.37
CA ILE A 210 -3.11 9.21 9.82
C ILE A 210 -2.26 8.23 10.59
N HIS A 211 -2.91 7.17 11.02
CA HIS A 211 -2.29 6.05 11.72
C HIS A 211 -2.96 4.76 11.25
N ASN A 212 -2.17 3.71 11.09
CA ASN A 212 -2.62 2.44 10.50
C ASN A 212 -3.39 2.62 9.18
N GLN A 213 -3.00 3.61 8.37
CA GLN A 213 -3.58 3.98 7.08
C GLN A 213 -5.04 4.48 7.16
N ALA A 214 -5.57 4.74 8.36
CA ALA A 214 -6.87 5.35 8.59
C ALA A 214 -6.72 6.79 9.08
N VAL A 215 -7.77 7.59 8.86
CA VAL A 215 -7.87 8.93 9.46
C VAL A 215 -8.24 8.76 10.92
N GLU A 216 -7.37 9.21 11.82
CA GLU A 216 -7.66 9.21 13.26
C GLU A 216 -8.41 10.48 13.68
N ARG A 217 -8.00 11.63 13.12
CA ARG A 217 -8.59 12.93 13.45
C ARG A 217 -8.25 14.00 12.43
N PHE A 218 -9.19 14.92 12.27
CA PHE A 218 -8.95 16.26 11.72
C PHE A 218 -8.80 17.26 12.87
N GLY A 219 -8.08 18.36 12.63
CA GLY A 219 -8.01 19.46 13.58
C GLY A 219 -6.79 20.36 13.36
N PRO A 220 -6.41 21.15 14.38
CA PRO A 220 -5.20 21.94 14.31
C PRO A 220 -3.95 21.05 14.30
N GLU A 221 -2.84 21.64 13.82
CA GLU A 221 -1.50 21.05 13.90
C GLU A 221 -1.18 20.69 15.37
N LEU A 222 -0.69 19.47 15.60
CA LEU A 222 -0.23 19.06 16.91
C LEU A 222 1.11 19.74 17.15
N LYS A 223 1.19 20.53 18.23
CA LYS A 223 2.38 21.30 18.60
C LYS A 223 2.68 21.16 20.07
N GLY A 224 3.93 21.40 20.44
CA GLY A 224 4.40 21.33 21.81
C GLY A 224 4.33 19.92 22.38
N ASP A 225 4.49 19.83 23.69
CA ASP A 225 4.66 18.56 24.41
C ASP A 225 3.40 17.69 24.30
N GLU A 226 2.20 18.27 24.41
CA GLU A 226 0.93 17.54 24.26
C GLU A 226 0.79 16.89 22.87
N GLY A 227 1.27 17.57 21.82
CA GLY A 227 1.28 17.01 20.47
C GLY A 227 2.28 15.86 20.33
N ALA A 228 3.44 15.98 20.96
CA ALA A 228 4.46 14.93 21.00
C ALA A 228 3.94 13.69 21.74
N ASP A 229 3.30 13.86 22.90
CA ASP A 229 2.72 12.76 23.69
C ASP A 229 1.68 11.96 22.90
N ILE A 230 0.82 12.66 22.14
CA ILE A 230 -0.19 12.02 21.29
C ILE A 230 0.46 11.20 20.17
N LEU A 231 1.50 11.72 19.52
CA LEU A 231 2.20 11.02 18.45
C LEU A 231 3.07 9.88 18.97
N GLU A 232 3.65 10.02 20.17
CA GLU A 232 4.41 8.96 20.85
C GLU A 232 3.50 7.77 21.22
N ALA A 233 2.26 8.04 21.62
CA ALA A 233 1.26 7.00 21.89
C ALA A 233 0.81 6.24 20.63
N MET A 234 1.05 6.79 19.43
CA MET A 234 0.68 6.21 18.14
C MET A 234 1.91 6.06 17.23
N PRO A 235 2.79 5.08 17.49
CA PRO A 235 4.05 4.95 16.75
C PRO A 235 3.79 4.78 15.24
N GLY A 236 4.53 5.56 14.45
CA GLY A 236 4.40 5.63 13.00
C GLY A 236 3.22 6.49 12.51
N ALA A 237 2.44 7.13 13.40
CA ALA A 237 1.45 8.11 12.99
C ALA A 237 2.13 9.30 12.29
N ILE A 238 1.49 9.80 11.24
CA ILE A 238 1.92 11.02 10.56
C ILE A 238 0.86 12.10 10.74
N GLN A 239 1.31 13.35 10.68
CA GLN A 239 0.42 14.49 10.58
C GLN A 239 0.80 15.34 9.38
N LEU A 240 -0.16 15.64 8.50
CA LEU A 240 0.03 16.49 7.34
C LEU A 240 -1.14 17.47 7.20
N PRO A 241 -0.90 18.67 6.66
CA PRO A 241 -1.99 19.58 6.33
C PRO A 241 -2.75 19.04 5.12
N VAL A 242 -4.08 19.20 5.09
CA VAL A 242 -4.86 18.85 3.89
C VAL A 242 -4.45 19.76 2.72
N ASP A 243 -4.43 21.07 2.95
CA ASP A 243 -3.84 22.03 2.02
C ASP A 243 -2.31 21.87 1.96
N GLN A 244 -1.84 21.24 0.88
CA GLN A 244 -0.43 20.98 0.60
C GLN A 244 0.40 22.26 0.45
N SER A 245 -0.20 23.42 0.18
CA SER A 245 0.54 24.69 0.10
C SER A 245 1.13 25.11 1.46
N ARG A 246 0.59 24.56 2.55
CA ARG A 246 1.06 24.78 3.93
C ARG A 246 2.29 23.97 4.27
N LEU A 247 2.65 22.97 3.47
CA LEU A 247 3.94 22.33 3.53
C LEU A 247 4.95 23.32 2.97
N SER A 248 5.65 24.03 3.86
CA SER A 248 6.67 24.97 3.46
C SER A 248 7.74 24.25 2.63
N CYS A 249 7.67 24.39 1.30
CA CYS A 249 8.78 24.11 0.42
C CYS A 249 9.97 24.93 0.93
N SER A 250 10.95 24.26 1.54
CA SER A 250 12.25 24.86 1.79
C SER A 250 12.74 25.42 0.45
N LYS A 251 12.69 26.75 0.29
CA LYS A 251 13.39 27.42 -0.80
C LYS A 251 14.83 26.87 -0.78
N PRO A 252 15.43 26.49 -1.92
CA PRO A 252 16.81 26.05 -1.92
C PRO A 252 17.61 27.17 -1.26
N ALA A 253 18.29 26.83 -0.15
CA ALA A 253 19.18 27.76 0.51
C ALA A 253 20.13 28.28 -0.56
N LYS A 254 20.04 29.58 -0.87
CA LYS A 254 21.05 30.26 -1.67
C LYS A 254 22.37 29.93 -1.00
N LYS A 255 23.21 29.13 -1.67
CA LYS A 255 24.62 29.00 -1.31
C LYS A 255 25.19 30.40 -1.40
N THR A 256 25.31 31.08 -0.26
CA THR A 256 26.18 32.24 -0.12
C THR A 256 27.57 31.68 -0.38
N VAL A 257 28.05 31.89 -1.60
CA VAL A 257 29.45 31.66 -1.92
C VAL A 257 30.22 32.70 -1.12
N ASP A 258 30.75 32.29 0.03
CA ASP A 258 31.81 33.04 0.69
C ASP A 258 33.02 33.01 -0.25
N SER A 259 33.08 34.03 -1.09
CA SER A 259 34.27 34.41 -1.83
C SER A 259 35.38 34.65 -0.80
N LYS A 260 36.25 33.66 -0.61
CA LYS A 260 37.57 33.85 -0.02
C LYS A 260 38.27 34.94 -0.83
N ARG A 261 38.24 36.18 -0.32
CA ARG A 261 39.21 37.19 -0.68
C ARG A 261 40.56 36.73 -0.14
N THR A 262 41.40 36.24 -1.03
CA THR A 262 42.84 36.18 -0.82
C THR A 262 43.33 37.63 -0.75
N ALA A 263 43.57 38.13 0.47
CA ALA A 263 44.40 39.30 0.68
C ALA A 263 45.82 38.78 0.90
N ASP A 264 46.56 38.76 -0.21
CA ASP A 264 48.02 38.83 -0.24
C ASP A 264 48.46 40.09 0.50
N GLY A 265 49.50 39.96 1.32
CA GLY A 265 49.91 40.97 2.30
C GLY A 265 51.22 40.61 2.97
N SER A 266 52.23 40.42 2.13
CA SER A 266 53.66 40.40 2.45
C SER A 266 54.12 41.64 3.23
N ASP A 267 55.26 41.47 3.92
CA ASP A 267 56.20 42.44 4.53
C ASP A 267 55.96 42.92 5.98
N HIS A 268 56.75 42.46 6.96
CA HIS A 268 58.17 42.75 7.29
C HIS A 268 58.33 43.95 8.26
N LYS A 269 58.69 43.70 9.53
CA LYS A 269 60.03 43.92 10.14
C LYS A 269 59.97 44.02 11.68
N VAL A 270 60.95 43.33 12.28
CA VAL A 270 61.82 43.66 13.45
C VAL A 270 61.16 44.31 14.66
#